data_AF-A0A0R1TX54-F1
#
_entry.id   AF-A0A0R1TX54-F1
#
_cell.length_a   1.000
_cell.length_b   1.000
_cell.length_c   1.000
_cell.angle_alpha   90.00
_cell.angle_beta   90.00
_cell.angle_gamma   90.00
#
_symmetry.space_group_name_H-M   'P 1'
#
loop_
_entity.id
_entity.type
_entity.pdbx_description
1 polymer ?
#
loop_
_entity_poly.entity_id
_entity_poly.type
_entity_poly.pdbx_seq_one_letter_code
_entity_poly.pdbx_strand_id
1 'polypeptide(L)' 'MTRKELIQGYQAEIAYQKQMIANLKRWVALFFLMGGIGGVIVYFYRATNLFVFLLGIGLIGLGILGMLIFGYGIYHG' A
#
# COMPACT_ATOMS: atom_id res chain seq x y z
N MET A 1 -0.43 -39.29 1.05
CA MET A 1 -0.05 -38.14 0.21
C MET A 1 0.96 -38.61 -0.82
N THR A 2 0.67 -38.44 -2.11
CA THR A 2 1.56 -38.83 -3.20
C THR A 2 2.50 -37.68 -3.58
N ARG A 3 3.66 -37.99 -4.19
CA ARG A 3 4.61 -36.98 -4.67
C ARG A 3 3.96 -35.95 -5.62
N LYS A 4 2.98 -36.39 -6.42
CA LYS A 4 2.23 -35.53 -7.34
C LYS A 4 1.34 -34.53 -6.60
N GLU A 5 0.64 -34.98 -5.55
CA GLU A 5 -0.17 -34.09 -4.69
C GLU A 5 0.70 -33.05 -3.98
N LEU A 6 1.90 -33.44 -3.54
CA LEU A 6 2.87 -32.56 -2.88
C LEU A 6 3.38 -31.44 -3.82
N ILE A 7 3.73 -31.79 -5.06
CA ILE A 7 4.17 -30.83 -6.09
C ILE A 7 3.03 -29.88 -6.47
N GLN A 8 1.81 -30.42 -6.64
CA GLN A 8 0.65 -29.62 -7.01
C GLN A 8 0.25 -28.64 -5.90
N GLY A 9 0.28 -29.10 -4.63
CA GLY A 9 0.05 -28.23 -3.46
C GLY A 9 1.07 -27.10 -3.37
N TYR A 10 2.35 -27.40 -3.59
CA TYR A 10 3.41 -26.39 -3.57
C TYR A 10 3.26 -25.35 -4.70
N GLN A 11 2.88 -25.78 -5.92
CA GLN A 11 2.61 -24.84 -7.02
C GLN A 11 1.43 -23.91 -6.72
N ALA A 12 0.39 -24.44 -6.08
CA ALA A 12 -0.76 -23.63 -5.66
C ALA A 12 -0.37 -22.60 -4.60
N GLU A 13 0.48 -22.97 -3.63
CA GLU A 13 0.99 -22.03 -2.62
C GLU A 13 1.84 -20.92 -3.24
N ILE A 14 2.73 -21.24 -4.18
CA ILE A 14 3.51 -20.24 -4.92
C ILE A 14 2.59 -19.26 -5.67
N ALA A 15 1.56 -19.78 -6.35
CA ALA A 15 0.61 -18.95 -7.08
C ALA A 15 -0.15 -18.00 -6.13
N TYR A 16 -0.53 -18.51 -4.96
CA TYR A 16 -1.15 -17.71 -3.91
C TYR A 16 -0.22 -16.60 -3.41
N GLN A 17 1.03 -16.92 -3.06
CA GLN A 17 2.01 -15.93 -2.57
C GLN A 17 2.27 -14.83 -3.61
N LYS A 18 2.39 -15.20 -4.90
CA LYS A 18 2.54 -14.22 -5.99
C LYS A 18 1.36 -13.24 -6.03
N GLN A 19 0.14 -13.74 -5.91
CA GLN A 19 -1.05 -12.88 -5.92
C GLN A 19 -1.13 -12.01 -4.66
N MET A 20 -0.77 -12.55 -3.49
CA MET A 20 -0.69 -11.81 -2.24
C MET A 20 0.28 -10.62 -2.34
N ILE A 21 1.51 -10.86 -2.82
CA ILE A 21 2.52 -9.80 -3.00
C ILE A 21 2.04 -8.77 -4.03
N ALA A 22 1.39 -9.21 -5.12
CA ALA A 22 0.82 -8.29 -6.11
C ALA A 22 -0.26 -7.37 -5.50
N ASN A 23 -1.09 -7.89 -4.59
CA ASN A 23 -2.07 -7.08 -3.85
C ASN A 23 -1.38 -6.06 -2.95
N LEU A 24 -0.38 -6.48 -2.18
CA LEU A 24 0.36 -5.59 -1.29
C LEU A 24 1.03 -4.44 -2.05
N LYS A 25 1.67 -4.74 -3.18
CA LYS A 25 2.27 -3.72 -4.06
C LYS A 25 1.24 -2.71 -4.57
N ARG A 26 0.03 -3.18 -4.93
CA ARG A 26 -1.07 -2.29 -5.33
C ARG A 26 -1.49 -1.37 -4.19
N TRP A 27 -1.61 -1.88 -2.97
CA TRP A 27 -1.92 -1.05 -1.81
C TRP A 27 -0.85 0.01 -1.55
N VAL A 28 0.43 -0.35 -1.61
CA VAL A 28 1.53 0.63 -1.49
C VAL A 28 1.39 1.75 -2.53
N ALA A 29 1.11 1.41 -3.80
CA ALA A 29 0.93 2.40 -4.86
C ALA A 29 -0.28 3.32 -4.61
N LEU A 30 -1.39 2.79 -4.10
CA LEU A 30 -2.58 3.59 -3.76
C LEU A 30 -2.29 4.57 -2.63
N PHE A 31 -1.58 4.15 -1.58
CA PHE A 31 -1.21 5.04 -0.48
C PHE A 31 -0.18 6.08 -0.89
N PHE A 32 0.73 5.75 -1.82
CA PHE A 32 1.63 6.73 -2.42
C PHE A 32 0.85 7.82 -3.17
N LEU A 33 -0.10 7.44 -4.04
CA LEU A 33 -0.95 8.38 -4.76
C LEU A 33 -1.77 9.25 -3.80
N MET A 34 -2.34 8.65 -2.76
CA MET A 34 -3.10 9.37 -1.72
C MET A 34 -2.24 10.41 -1.00
N GLY A 35 -1.02 10.04 -0.59
CA GLY A 35 -0.07 10.98 0.00
C GLY A 35 0.36 12.09 -0.96
N GLY A 36 0.56 11.75 -2.24
CA GLY A 36 0.85 12.71 -3.31
C GLY A 36 -0.26 13.75 -3.50
N ILE A 37 -1.53 13.32 -3.51
CA ILE A 37 -2.70 14.21 -3.52
C ILE A 37 -2.68 15.13 -2.30
N GLY A 38 -2.40 14.58 -1.12
CA GLY A 38 -2.22 15.38 0.10
C GLY A 38 -1.13 16.44 -0.05
N GLY A 39 0.01 16.08 -0.65
CA GLY A 39 1.11 17.00 -0.97
C GLY A 39 0.70 18.15 -1.89
N VAL A 40 -0.05 17.86 -2.95
CA VAL A 40 -0.59 18.87 -3.87
C VAL A 40 -1.54 19.82 -3.13
N ILE A 41 -2.44 19.28 -2.30
CA ILE A 41 -3.38 20.08 -1.51
C ILE A 41 -2.62 21.01 -0.55
N VAL A 42 -1.63 20.49 0.17
CA VAL A 42 -0.78 21.29 1.07
C VAL A 42 -0.09 22.42 0.30
N TYR A 43 0.48 22.11 -0.87
CA TYR A 43 1.19 23.10 -1.68
C TYR A 43 0.31 24.30 -2.04
N PHE A 44 -0.91 24.06 -2.55
CA PHE A 44 -1.80 25.13 -2.99
C PHE A 44 -2.53 25.84 -1.86
N TYR A 45 -2.91 25.14 -0.79
CA TYR A 45 -3.83 25.68 0.22
C TYR A 45 -3.19 26.11 1.53
N ARG A 46 -1.86 25.95 1.71
CA ARG A 46 -1.14 26.27 2.96
C ARG A 46 -1.40 27.66 3.54
N ALA A 47 -1.66 28.66 2.71
CA ALA A 47 -1.84 30.06 3.14
C ALA A 47 -3.26 30.59 2.88
N THR A 48 -4.14 29.78 2.26
CA THR A 48 -5.46 30.22 1.80
C THR A 48 -6.57 29.62 2.65
N ASN A 49 -6.45 28.34 3.04
CA ASN A 49 -7.51 27.66 3.77
C ASN A 49 -6.91 26.65 4.75
N LEU A 50 -7.02 26.97 6.06
CA LEU A 50 -6.48 26.14 7.13
C LEU A 50 -7.11 24.73 7.15
N PHE A 51 -8.42 24.60 6.92
CA PHE A 51 -9.10 23.30 6.95
C PHE A 51 -8.63 22.39 5.81
N VAL A 52 -8.52 22.94 4.59
CA VAL A 52 -8.04 22.20 3.42
C VAL A 52 -6.56 21.83 3.57
N PHE A 53 -5.75 22.73 4.14
CA PHE A 53 -4.37 22.43 4.49
C PHE A 53 -4.25 21.26 5.48
N LEU A 54 -5.02 21.28 6.58
CA LEU A 54 -5.03 20.19 7.57
C LEU A 54 -5.50 18.86 6.97
N LEU A 55 -6.47 18.88 6.05
CA LEU A 55 -6.88 17.69 5.30
C LEU A 55 -5.71 17.13 4.47
N GLY A 56 -4.97 18.00 3.78
CA GLY A 56 -3.78 17.59 3.02
C GLY A 56 -2.71 16.95 3.90
N ILE A 57 -2.42 17.52 5.06
CA ILE A 57 -1.51 16.93 6.05
C ILE A 57 -2.00 15.55 6.52
N GLY A 58 -3.31 15.43 6.80
CA GLY A 58 -3.92 14.14 7.16
C GLY A 58 -3.75 13.08 6.07
N LEU A 59 -3.97 13.43 4.80
CA LEU A 59 -3.78 12.52 3.67
C LEU A 59 -2.32 12.08 3.50
N ILE A 60 -1.35 12.98 3.71
CA ILE A 60 0.07 12.63 3.71
C ILE A 60 0.38 11.62 4.83
N GLY A 61 -0.11 11.89 6.04
CA GLY A 61 0.07 10.99 7.19
C GLY A 61 -0.51 9.60 6.92
N LEU A 62 -1.74 9.53 6.42
CA LEU A 62 -2.40 8.26 6.03
C LEU A 62 -1.65 7.54 4.91
N GLY A 63 -1.16 8.28 3.92
CA GLY A 63 -0.32 7.74 2.84
C GLY A 63 0.95 7.08 3.38
N ILE A 64 1.69 7.76 4.25
CA ILE A 64 2.91 7.24 4.86
C ILE A 64 2.61 6.01 5.73
N LEU A 65 1.62 6.10 6.62
CA LEU A 65 1.25 4.99 7.51
C LEU A 65 0.81 3.76 6.72
N GLY A 66 -0.03 3.94 5.70
CA GLY A 66 -0.44 2.86 4.82
C GLY A 66 0.76 2.21 4.11
N MET A 67 1.64 3.02 3.52
CA MET A 67 2.85 2.48 2.88
C MET A 67 3.74 1.70 3.85
N LEU A 68 3.87 2.12 5.11
CA LEU A 68 4.65 1.40 6.12
C LEU A 68 3.99 0.05 6.49
N ILE A 69 2.68 0.02 6.71
CA ILE A 69 1.94 -1.22 7.04
C ILE A 69 2.06 -2.23 5.90
N PHE A 70 1.75 -1.81 4.66
CA PHE A 70 1.79 -2.70 3.51
C PHE A 70 3.23 -3.04 3.08
N GLY A 71 4.17 -2.12 3.23
CA GLY A 71 5.60 -2.37 3.02
C GLY A 71 6.17 -3.39 4.00
N TYR A 72 5.78 -3.31 5.27
CA TYR A 72 6.13 -4.32 6.28
C TYR A 72 5.59 -5.71 5.90
N GLY A 73 4.36 -5.77 5.40
CA GLY A 73 3.74 -6.99 4.90
C GLY A 73 4.48 -7.62 3.70
N ILE A 74 5.06 -6.81 2.81
CA ILE A 74 5.88 -7.31 1.68
C ILE A 74 7.23 -7.84 2.18
N TYR A 75 7.81 -7.23 3.21
CA TYR A 75 9.11 -7.66 3.73
C TYR A 75 9.03 -8.99 4.48
N HIS A 76 7.91 -9.25 5.17
CA HIS A 76 7.72 -10.45 6.00
C HIS A 76 6.87 -11.56 5.35
N GLY A 77 6.26 -11.30 4.18
CA GLY A 77 5.42 -12.24 3.45
C GLY A 77 5.99 -12.62 2.09
#